data_AF-A0A0D3KBU2-F1
#
_entry.id   AF-A0A0D3KBU2-F1
#
_cell.length_a   1.000
_cell.length_b   1.000
_cell.length_c   1.000
_cell.angle_alpha   90.00
_cell.angle_beta   90.00
_cell.angle_gamma   90.00
#
_symmetry.space_group_name_H-M   'P 1'
#
loop_
_entity.id
_entity.type
_entity.pdbx_description
1 polymer ?
#
loop_
_entity_poly.entity_id
_entity_poly.type
_entity_poly.pdbx_seq_one_letter_code
_entity_poly.pdbx_strand_id
1 'polypeptide(L)'
;MSAKRVKTSAEERIFMFSSESVNEGHPDKLADQVACETCTKDNMVMVFGEITTAAKLDYDKIVKKIGFDSFVDDLSSVILATLKSIKLKNGKDATSIYNRGECNLHINPSGKFIIGGPQGDAGLTGRKIIIDTYGGWGAHGGGAFSGKDPTKVDRSAAYACRWMAKSVVKSGLAKRACVQLSYAIGVAKPLSLFVETYGTEQGELTAAAITDLVKLYFDCRPGALARDLALRQPKYNVTAAYCHFGREPYAEGDLKFFSWEDAKDLSKYAGMKAADIATEVEGKKAEILTKWVD
;
A
#
# COMPACT_ATOMS: atom_id res chain seq x y z
N MET A 1 40.45 -18.96 -5.62
CA MET A 1 40.55 -17.51 -5.32
C MET A 1 39.28 -16.84 -5.80
N SER A 2 38.37 -16.47 -4.90
CA SER A 2 37.13 -15.75 -5.26
C SER A 2 37.47 -14.27 -5.48
N ALA A 3 37.33 -13.79 -6.72
CA ALA A 3 37.52 -12.38 -7.02
C ALA A 3 36.43 -11.58 -6.31
N LYS A 4 36.81 -10.87 -5.24
CA LYS A 4 35.99 -9.81 -4.65
C LYS A 4 35.68 -8.82 -5.77
N ARG A 5 34.41 -8.75 -6.18
CA ARG A 5 33.89 -7.71 -7.07
C ARG A 5 34.11 -6.38 -6.35
N VAL A 6 35.19 -5.68 -6.71
CA VAL A 6 35.45 -4.32 -6.24
C VAL A 6 34.28 -3.49 -6.74
N LYS A 7 33.45 -2.95 -5.84
CA LYS A 7 32.47 -1.93 -6.18
C LYS A 7 33.27 -0.71 -6.61
N THR A 8 33.54 -0.58 -7.90
CA THR A 8 33.92 0.69 -8.52
C THR A 8 32.85 1.71 -8.12
N SER A 9 33.26 2.92 -7.73
CA SER A 9 32.32 3.99 -7.37
C SER A 9 31.33 4.13 -8.52
N ALA A 10 30.06 3.77 -8.29
CA ALA A 10 29.05 3.95 -9.30
C ALA A 10 29.00 5.44 -9.64
N GLU A 11 29.27 5.79 -10.90
CA GLU A 11 28.96 7.13 -11.40
C GLU A 11 27.54 7.48 -10.97
N GLU A 12 27.36 8.71 -10.48
CA GLU A 12 26.07 9.18 -10.00
C GLU A 12 25.09 9.20 -11.19
N ARG A 13 24.25 8.17 -11.26
CA ARG A 13 23.23 8.03 -12.30
C ARG A 13 21.95 8.67 -11.82
N ILE A 14 21.64 9.82 -12.40
CA ILE A 14 20.37 10.51 -12.21
C ILE A 14 19.36 9.91 -13.19
N PHE A 15 18.16 9.61 -12.71
CA PHE A 15 17.03 9.21 -13.55
C PHE A 15 15.77 9.95 -13.12
N MET A 16 14.82 10.11 -14.04
CA MET A 16 13.52 10.71 -13.76
C MET A 16 12.48 9.63 -13.47
N PHE A 17 11.65 9.87 -12.47
CA PHE A 17 10.52 9.02 -12.11
C PHE A 17 9.32 9.89 -11.75
N SER A 18 8.14 9.50 -12.21
CA SER A 18 6.89 10.24 -11.98
C SER A 18 5.87 9.36 -11.27
N SER A 19 5.17 9.96 -10.30
CA SER A 19 3.99 9.40 -9.65
C SER A 19 2.91 10.46 -9.63
N GLU A 20 1.65 10.04 -9.54
CA GLU A 20 0.49 10.94 -9.49
C GLU A 20 -0.45 10.61 -8.33
N SER A 21 -1.38 11.51 -8.07
CA SER A 21 -2.49 11.33 -7.15
C SER A 21 -3.69 12.13 -7.65
N VAL A 22 -4.88 11.82 -7.14
CA VAL A 22 -6.12 12.56 -7.41
C VAL A 22 -6.82 12.81 -6.08
N ASN A 23 -7.62 13.88 -6.03
CA ASN A 23 -8.42 14.18 -4.84
C ASN A 23 -9.57 13.18 -4.68
N GLU A 24 -10.19 13.20 -3.49
CA GLU A 24 -11.38 12.41 -3.19
C GLU A 24 -12.59 12.74 -4.10
N GLY A 25 -12.55 13.90 -4.77
CA GLY A 25 -13.58 14.34 -5.70
C GLY A 25 -13.47 13.81 -7.12
N HIS A 26 -12.37 13.15 -7.47
CA HIS A 26 -12.23 12.49 -8.76
C HIS A 26 -13.29 11.37 -8.88
N PRO A 27 -14.01 11.23 -10.01
CA PRO A 27 -15.14 10.31 -10.11
C PRO A 27 -14.79 8.83 -9.83
N ASP A 28 -13.63 8.35 -10.27
CA ASP A 28 -13.14 7.01 -9.84
C ASP A 28 -12.93 6.91 -8.31
N LYS A 29 -12.38 7.96 -7.67
CA LYS A 29 -12.19 7.97 -6.22
C LYS A 29 -13.48 8.17 -5.44
N LEU A 30 -14.46 8.84 -6.03
CA LEU A 30 -15.81 8.85 -5.53
C LEU A 30 -16.37 7.43 -5.48
N ALA A 31 -16.24 6.67 -6.58
CA ALA A 31 -16.71 5.29 -6.64
C ALA A 31 -16.02 4.39 -5.61
N ASP A 32 -14.72 4.55 -5.40
CA ASP A 32 -13.96 3.79 -4.37
C ASP A 32 -14.46 4.03 -2.93
N GLN A 33 -15.09 5.16 -2.64
CA GLN A 33 -15.53 5.55 -1.29
C GLN A 33 -16.92 5.01 -0.90
N VAL A 34 -17.73 4.58 -1.86
CA VAL A 34 -19.17 4.26 -1.65
C VAL A 34 -19.36 2.87 -1.04
N ALA A 35 -19.27 1.82 -1.84
CA ALA A 35 -19.59 0.44 -1.43
C ALA A 35 -19.05 -0.55 -2.48
N CYS A 36 -19.55 -1.80 -2.46
CA CYS A 36 -19.41 -2.77 -3.56
C CYS A 36 -19.50 -2.10 -4.95
N GLU A 37 -18.87 -2.70 -5.97
CA GLU A 37 -18.63 -2.12 -7.30
C GLU A 37 -19.59 -0.96 -7.65
N THR A 38 -19.03 0.25 -7.69
CA THR A 38 -19.78 1.48 -7.94
C THR A 38 -19.34 2.09 -9.26
N CYS A 39 -20.30 2.58 -10.04
CA CYS A 39 -20.02 3.49 -11.14
C CYS A 39 -20.85 4.77 -11.03
N THR A 40 -20.33 5.84 -11.61
CA THR A 40 -20.96 7.16 -11.57
C THR A 40 -20.80 7.89 -12.89
N LYS A 41 -21.80 8.69 -13.23
CA LYS A 41 -21.84 9.60 -14.38
C LYS A 41 -22.76 10.77 -14.04
N ASP A 42 -22.92 11.71 -14.98
CA ASP A 42 -23.79 12.86 -14.81
C ASP A 42 -25.15 12.48 -14.21
N ASN A 43 -25.44 13.09 -13.06
CA ASN A 43 -26.64 12.88 -12.25
C ASN A 43 -26.98 11.41 -11.92
N MET A 44 -25.99 10.52 -11.87
CA MET A 44 -26.20 9.09 -11.63
C MET A 44 -25.06 8.45 -10.83
N VAL A 45 -25.46 7.64 -9.84
CA VAL A 45 -24.59 6.68 -9.16
C VAL A 45 -25.31 5.34 -9.17
N MET A 46 -24.61 4.28 -9.60
CA MET A 46 -25.09 2.91 -9.56
C MET A 46 -24.15 2.09 -8.69
N VAL A 47 -24.71 1.47 -7.65
CA VAL A 47 -24.03 0.48 -6.82
C VAL A 47 -24.50 -0.91 -7.26
N PHE A 48 -23.56 -1.80 -7.55
CA PHE A 48 -23.83 -3.16 -8.03
C PHE A 48 -22.79 -4.15 -7.48
N GLY A 49 -22.93 -5.43 -7.83
CA GLY A 49 -22.12 -6.54 -7.32
C GLY A 49 -22.84 -7.39 -6.29
N GLU A 50 -22.09 -8.23 -5.56
CA GLU A 50 -22.65 -9.22 -4.64
C GLU A 50 -22.34 -8.90 -3.17
N ILE A 51 -23.40 -8.75 -2.35
CA ILE A 51 -23.31 -8.58 -0.90
C ILE A 51 -24.08 -9.70 -0.22
N THR A 52 -23.40 -10.48 0.64
CA THR A 52 -24.04 -11.45 1.54
C THR A 52 -23.86 -10.97 2.97
N THR A 53 -24.94 -10.55 3.63
CA THR A 53 -24.88 -9.99 4.99
C THR A 53 -26.21 -10.13 5.73
N ALA A 54 -26.15 -10.18 7.06
CA ALA A 54 -27.32 -10.02 7.93
C ALA A 54 -27.62 -8.54 8.26
N ALA A 55 -26.69 -7.63 7.94
CA ALA A 55 -26.88 -6.20 8.19
C ALA A 55 -27.97 -5.62 7.29
N LYS A 56 -28.83 -4.76 7.88
CA LYS A 56 -29.80 -3.98 7.12
C LYS A 56 -29.16 -2.65 6.75
N LEU A 57 -28.83 -2.49 5.47
CA LEU A 57 -28.16 -1.30 4.94
C LEU A 57 -29.12 -0.49 4.09
N ASP A 58 -29.09 0.82 4.28
CA ASP A 58 -29.78 1.80 3.44
C ASP A 58 -28.76 2.35 2.44
N TYR A 59 -28.66 1.69 1.27
CA TYR A 59 -27.65 2.01 0.25
C TYR A 59 -27.82 3.44 -0.30
N ASP A 60 -29.06 3.92 -0.44
CA ASP A 60 -29.35 5.28 -0.90
C ASP A 60 -28.79 6.32 0.07
N LYS A 61 -28.94 6.11 1.39
CA LYS A 61 -28.32 7.01 2.38
C LYS A 61 -26.80 6.95 2.36
N ILE A 62 -26.21 5.78 2.11
CA ILE A 62 -24.75 5.63 2.03
C ILE A 62 -24.22 6.40 0.82
N VAL A 63 -24.83 6.25 -0.34
CA VAL A 63 -24.46 6.96 -1.58
C VAL A 63 -24.56 8.48 -1.42
N LYS A 64 -25.64 8.97 -0.81
CA LYS A 64 -25.89 10.42 -0.66
C LYS A 64 -24.91 11.15 0.27
N LYS A 65 -24.16 10.44 1.13
CA LYS A 65 -23.18 11.06 2.04
C LYS A 65 -21.92 11.58 1.34
N ILE A 66 -21.69 11.21 0.08
CA ILE A 66 -20.47 11.55 -0.67
C ILE A 66 -20.74 12.72 -1.65
N GLY A 67 -21.84 13.46 -1.44
CA GLY A 67 -22.17 14.66 -2.21
C GLY A 67 -21.20 15.81 -1.91
N PHE A 68 -20.85 16.57 -2.94
CA PHE A 68 -20.01 17.76 -2.82
C PHE A 68 -20.85 18.97 -2.41
N ASP A 69 -20.50 19.63 -1.31
CA ASP A 69 -21.15 20.84 -0.81
C ASP A 69 -20.23 22.08 -0.82
N SER A 70 -18.96 21.92 -1.21
CA SER A 70 -17.99 23.01 -1.15
C SER A 70 -16.84 22.92 -2.16
N PHE A 71 -16.33 24.09 -2.55
CA PHE A 71 -15.21 24.30 -3.46
C PHE A 71 -14.17 25.21 -2.78
N VAL A 72 -12.88 24.92 -2.96
CA VAL A 72 -11.78 25.73 -2.41
C VAL A 72 -10.88 26.22 -3.55
N ASP A 73 -10.77 27.55 -3.69
CA ASP A 73 -10.17 28.25 -4.85
C ASP A 73 -8.78 28.83 -4.56
N ASP A 74 -7.87 28.08 -3.93
CA ASP A 74 -6.46 28.51 -3.83
C ASP A 74 -5.49 27.31 -3.93
N LEU A 75 -4.96 27.10 -5.13
CA LEU A 75 -3.99 26.03 -5.42
C LEU A 75 -2.56 26.35 -4.97
N SER A 76 -2.22 27.62 -4.78
CA SER A 76 -0.83 28.03 -4.52
C SER A 76 -0.42 27.76 -3.07
N SER A 77 -1.33 27.97 -2.13
CA SER A 77 -1.14 27.58 -0.74
C SER A 77 -1.09 26.05 -0.56
N VAL A 78 -1.81 25.30 -1.40
CA VAL A 78 -1.85 23.82 -1.36
C VAL A 78 -0.52 23.17 -1.73
N ILE A 79 0.19 23.65 -2.76
CA ILE A 79 1.49 23.07 -3.16
C ILE A 79 2.51 23.21 -2.04
N LEU A 80 2.66 24.41 -1.48
CA LEU A 80 3.60 24.64 -0.38
C LEU A 80 3.18 23.91 0.89
N ALA A 81 1.89 23.83 1.20
CA ALA A 81 1.39 23.04 2.32
C ALA A 81 1.71 21.55 2.14
N THR A 82 1.49 21.02 0.94
CA THR A 82 1.80 19.62 0.59
C THR A 82 3.30 19.35 0.73
N LEU A 83 4.15 20.18 0.13
CA LEU A 83 5.60 20.02 0.23
C LEU A 83 6.09 20.10 1.69
N LYS A 84 5.52 21.01 2.49
CA LYS A 84 5.83 21.14 3.93
C LYS A 84 5.41 19.93 4.76
N SER A 85 4.34 19.23 4.36
CA SER A 85 3.89 18.00 5.02
C SER A 85 4.78 16.79 4.73
N ILE A 86 5.50 16.79 3.60
CA ILE A 86 6.38 15.68 3.22
C ILE A 86 7.72 15.83 3.95
N LYS A 87 7.98 14.97 4.95
CA LYS A 87 9.27 14.90 5.62
C LYS A 87 10.25 14.02 4.86
N LEU A 88 11.36 14.60 4.46
CA LEU A 88 12.48 13.91 3.83
C LEU A 88 13.30 13.15 4.88
N LYS A 89 14.10 12.16 4.44
CA LYS A 89 14.97 11.36 5.31
C LYS A 89 15.99 12.19 6.10
N ASN A 90 16.35 13.38 5.61
CA ASN A 90 17.25 14.31 6.29
C ASN A 90 16.54 15.19 7.34
N GLY A 91 15.26 14.93 7.63
CA GLY A 91 14.45 15.66 8.61
C GLY A 91 13.88 17.00 8.11
N LYS A 92 14.34 17.50 6.95
CA LYS A 92 13.76 18.67 6.30
C LYS A 92 12.47 18.28 5.59
N ASP A 93 11.62 19.26 5.28
CA ASP A 93 10.47 19.02 4.41
C ASP A 93 10.84 19.16 2.92
N ALA A 94 9.95 18.71 2.04
CA ALA A 94 10.20 18.67 0.60
C ALA A 94 10.40 20.05 -0.04
N THR A 95 10.08 21.15 0.64
CA THR A 95 10.45 22.48 0.14
C THR A 95 11.97 22.67 0.05
N SER A 96 12.75 21.93 0.84
CA SER A 96 14.22 22.01 0.82
C SER A 96 14.88 21.50 -0.46
N ILE A 97 14.16 20.73 -1.27
CA ILE A 97 14.60 20.24 -2.58
C ILE A 97 13.77 20.86 -3.72
N TYR A 98 12.85 21.76 -3.39
CA TYR A 98 12.03 22.47 -4.35
C TYR A 98 12.70 23.80 -4.72
N ASN A 99 13.21 23.88 -5.95
CA ASN A 99 13.77 25.11 -6.50
C ASN A 99 12.86 25.63 -7.63
N ARG A 100 12.23 26.80 -7.44
CA ARG A 100 11.36 27.41 -8.46
C ARG A 100 12.09 27.75 -9.77
N GLY A 101 13.41 27.97 -9.73
CA GLY A 101 14.20 28.29 -10.93
C GLY A 101 14.52 27.08 -11.81
N GLU A 102 14.41 25.86 -11.27
CA GLU A 102 14.78 24.61 -11.94
C GLU A 102 13.58 23.66 -12.09
N CYS A 103 12.45 23.97 -11.45
CA CYS A 103 11.26 23.15 -11.45
C CYS A 103 10.21 23.71 -12.42
N ASN A 104 9.84 22.90 -13.42
CA ASN A 104 8.71 23.21 -14.29
C ASN A 104 7.40 23.11 -13.50
N LEU A 105 6.69 24.25 -13.38
CA LEU A 105 5.43 24.33 -12.66
C LEU A 105 4.25 24.45 -13.64
N HIS A 106 3.40 23.43 -13.66
CA HIS A 106 2.18 23.39 -14.49
C HIS A 106 0.95 23.46 -13.58
N ILE A 107 0.40 24.65 -13.38
CA ILE A 107 -0.86 24.87 -12.63
C ILE A 107 -1.96 25.11 -13.64
N ASN A 108 -3.00 24.27 -13.60
CA ASN A 108 -4.12 24.28 -14.55
C ASN A 108 -3.67 24.47 -16.01
N PRO A 109 -2.74 23.64 -16.52
CA PRO A 109 -2.16 23.83 -17.85
C PRO A 109 -3.20 23.70 -18.98
N SER A 110 -4.35 23.06 -18.72
CA SER A 110 -5.48 22.95 -19.63
C SER A 110 -6.39 24.20 -19.65
N GLY A 111 -6.10 25.22 -18.83
CA GLY A 111 -6.93 26.41 -18.67
C GLY A 111 -7.95 26.26 -17.55
N LYS A 112 -9.17 26.76 -17.77
CA LYS A 112 -10.22 26.77 -16.73
C LYS A 112 -10.74 25.36 -16.46
N PHE A 113 -10.78 24.96 -15.18
CA PHE A 113 -11.31 23.67 -14.73
C PHE A 113 -12.55 23.90 -13.85
N ILE A 114 -13.69 24.23 -14.48
CA ILE A 114 -14.93 24.62 -13.78
C ILE A 114 -15.87 23.43 -13.59
N ILE A 115 -15.98 22.56 -14.58
CA ILE A 115 -16.82 21.35 -14.53
C ILE A 115 -15.90 20.17 -14.18
N GLY A 116 -16.22 19.47 -13.10
CA GLY A 116 -15.48 18.31 -12.61
C GLY A 116 -16.40 17.22 -12.07
N GLY A 117 -15.82 16.19 -11.46
CA GLY A 117 -16.58 15.07 -10.89
C GLY A 117 -17.37 14.29 -11.94
N PRO A 118 -18.43 13.57 -11.52
CA PRO A 118 -19.24 12.73 -12.41
C PRO A 118 -19.92 13.45 -13.58
N GLN A 119 -20.14 14.77 -13.46
CA GLN A 119 -20.70 15.60 -14.53
C GLN A 119 -19.77 15.66 -15.74
N GLY A 120 -18.45 15.73 -15.49
CA GLY A 120 -17.43 15.84 -16.54
C GLY A 120 -16.85 14.51 -17.01
N ASP A 121 -16.87 13.47 -16.16
CA ASP A 121 -16.21 12.19 -16.45
C ASP A 121 -16.86 11.01 -15.72
N ALA A 122 -16.84 9.82 -16.32
CA ALA A 122 -17.35 8.61 -15.68
C ALA A 122 -16.37 8.08 -14.63
N GLY A 123 -16.90 7.60 -13.50
CA GLY A 123 -16.11 6.99 -12.44
C GLY A 123 -16.45 5.52 -12.25
N LEU A 124 -15.45 4.69 -11.97
CA LEU A 124 -15.63 3.29 -11.60
C LEU A 124 -14.70 2.90 -10.46
N THR A 125 -15.19 2.01 -9.59
CA THR A 125 -14.39 1.42 -8.50
C THR A 125 -13.17 0.71 -9.06
N GLY A 126 -12.03 0.81 -8.37
CA GLY A 126 -10.82 0.06 -8.72
C GLY A 126 -10.11 0.55 -9.98
N ARG A 127 -10.33 1.79 -10.42
CA ARG A 127 -9.64 2.39 -11.58
C ARG A 127 -8.40 3.21 -11.22
N LYS A 128 -8.11 3.36 -9.93
CA LYS A 128 -6.95 4.12 -9.41
C LYS A 128 -6.00 3.26 -8.58
N ILE A 129 -5.86 1.97 -8.90
CA ILE A 129 -5.09 0.98 -8.14
C ILE A 129 -3.59 1.33 -7.95
N ILE A 130 -2.99 2.04 -8.89
CA ILE A 130 -1.59 2.48 -8.77
C ILE A 130 -1.46 3.68 -7.82
N ILE A 131 -2.44 4.58 -7.82
CA ILE A 131 -2.54 5.66 -6.83
C ILE A 131 -2.78 5.05 -5.44
N ASP A 132 -3.62 4.03 -5.33
CA ASP A 132 -3.90 3.37 -4.04
C ASP A 132 -2.69 2.70 -3.38
N THR A 133 -1.68 2.38 -4.17
CA THR A 133 -0.54 1.60 -3.75
C THR A 133 0.75 2.44 -3.69
N TYR A 134 1.56 2.40 -4.74
CA TYR A 134 2.95 2.83 -4.67
C TYR A 134 3.34 3.80 -5.80
N GLY A 135 2.36 4.36 -6.52
CA GLY A 135 2.61 5.40 -7.52
C GLY A 135 3.55 4.94 -8.65
N GLY A 136 3.50 3.66 -9.01
CA GLY A 136 4.35 3.05 -10.05
C GLY A 136 5.63 2.40 -9.52
N TRP A 137 5.99 2.61 -8.25
CA TRP A 137 7.08 1.87 -7.61
C TRP A 137 6.67 0.45 -7.22
N GLY A 138 7.64 -0.45 -7.09
CA GLY A 138 7.38 -1.84 -6.70
C GLY A 138 6.68 -2.61 -7.82
N ALA A 139 5.52 -3.18 -7.52
CA ALA A 139 4.68 -3.92 -8.47
C ALA A 139 3.21 -3.92 -8.00
N HIS A 140 2.30 -4.34 -8.88
CA HIS A 140 0.87 -4.49 -8.56
C HIS A 140 0.34 -5.83 -9.08
N GLY A 141 -0.45 -6.54 -8.28
CA GLY A 141 -1.04 -7.84 -8.65
C GLY A 141 -2.29 -7.76 -9.53
N GLY A 142 -2.80 -6.54 -9.76
CA GLY A 142 -3.96 -6.25 -10.61
C GLY A 142 -5.29 -6.09 -9.86
N GLY A 143 -5.43 -6.71 -8.68
CA GLY A 143 -6.67 -6.64 -7.89
C GLY A 143 -6.91 -5.27 -7.25
N ALA A 144 -8.08 -4.67 -7.51
CA ALA A 144 -8.54 -3.48 -6.78
C ALA A 144 -8.83 -3.77 -5.30
N PHE A 145 -8.77 -2.74 -4.45
CA PHE A 145 -9.04 -2.86 -3.02
C PHE A 145 -10.47 -2.52 -2.65
N SER A 146 -10.97 -1.32 -3.00
CA SER A 146 -12.30 -0.82 -2.65
C SER A 146 -13.44 -1.77 -3.06
N GLY A 147 -14.56 -1.72 -2.34
CA GLY A 147 -15.69 -2.63 -2.55
C GLY A 147 -15.52 -4.09 -2.06
N LYS A 148 -14.29 -4.55 -1.77
CA LYS A 148 -14.02 -5.94 -1.35
C LYS A 148 -13.93 -6.11 0.16
N ASP A 149 -14.60 -7.13 0.71
CA ASP A 149 -14.39 -7.52 2.11
C ASP A 149 -13.02 -8.22 2.29
N PRO A 150 -12.47 -8.30 3.53
CA PRO A 150 -11.10 -8.77 3.74
C PRO A 150 -10.85 -10.25 3.49
N THR A 151 -11.88 -11.05 3.21
CA THR A 151 -11.68 -12.44 2.75
C THR A 151 -11.08 -12.48 1.34
N LYS A 152 -11.19 -11.39 0.56
CA LYS A 152 -10.63 -11.28 -0.78
C LYS A 152 -9.14 -10.96 -0.66
N VAL A 153 -8.31 -11.90 -1.10
CA VAL A 153 -6.85 -11.84 -0.95
C VAL A 153 -6.24 -10.65 -1.70
N ASP A 154 -6.88 -10.14 -2.75
CA ASP A 154 -6.47 -8.91 -3.43
C ASP A 154 -6.23 -7.75 -2.44
N ARG A 155 -7.08 -7.63 -1.42
CA ARG A 155 -6.95 -6.61 -0.37
C ARG A 155 -6.09 -7.11 0.78
N SER A 156 -6.47 -8.23 1.40
CA SER A 156 -5.83 -8.67 2.65
C SER A 156 -4.37 -9.11 2.46
N ALA A 157 -4.05 -9.79 1.37
CA ALA A 157 -2.67 -10.17 1.08
C ALA A 157 -1.83 -8.99 0.61
N ALA A 158 -2.39 -8.02 -0.12
CA ALA A 158 -1.67 -6.79 -0.46
C ALA A 158 -1.28 -6.00 0.80
N TYR A 159 -2.20 -5.91 1.78
CA TYR A 159 -1.90 -5.31 3.09
C TYR A 159 -0.83 -6.12 3.84
N ALA A 160 -0.88 -7.46 3.78
CA ALA A 160 0.17 -8.30 4.35
C ALA A 160 1.53 -8.09 3.68
N CYS A 161 1.58 -7.97 2.34
CA CYS A 161 2.81 -7.63 1.61
C CYS A 161 3.39 -6.31 2.08
N ARG A 162 2.55 -5.27 2.25
CA ARG A 162 2.97 -3.99 2.83
C ARG A 162 3.54 -4.18 4.23
N TRP A 163 2.84 -4.92 5.08
CA TRP A 163 3.23 -5.18 6.46
C TRP A 163 4.60 -5.87 6.55
N MET A 164 4.81 -6.91 5.74
CA MET A 164 6.07 -7.64 5.64
C MET A 164 7.20 -6.74 5.10
N ALA A 165 6.98 -6.03 3.99
CA ALA A 165 7.98 -5.14 3.39
C ALA A 165 8.40 -4.01 4.37
N LYS A 166 7.43 -3.40 5.05
CA LYS A 166 7.70 -2.37 6.07
C LYS A 166 8.49 -2.95 7.24
N SER A 167 8.16 -4.14 7.70
CA SER A 167 8.87 -4.83 8.79
C SER A 167 10.33 -5.12 8.43
N VAL A 168 10.59 -5.62 7.21
CA VAL A 168 11.94 -5.87 6.70
C VAL A 168 12.79 -4.58 6.69
N VAL A 169 12.24 -3.49 6.16
CA VAL A 169 12.99 -2.22 6.05
C VAL A 169 13.14 -1.54 7.41
N LYS A 170 12.08 -1.49 8.22
CA LYS A 170 12.11 -0.85 9.55
C LYS A 170 13.05 -1.56 10.52
N SER A 171 13.19 -2.88 10.39
CA SER A 171 14.10 -3.69 11.20
C SER A 171 15.56 -3.64 10.73
N GLY A 172 15.86 -2.88 9.67
CA GLY A 172 17.23 -2.73 9.18
C GLY A 172 17.77 -3.94 8.41
N LEU A 173 16.91 -4.84 7.93
CA LEU A 173 17.35 -6.03 7.19
C LEU A 173 17.68 -5.70 5.73
N ALA A 174 17.00 -4.71 5.14
CA ALA A 174 17.29 -4.17 3.82
C ALA A 174 16.90 -2.68 3.74
N LYS A 175 17.45 -1.93 2.76
CA LYS A 175 17.05 -0.52 2.54
C LYS A 175 15.78 -0.38 1.71
N ARG A 176 15.47 -1.39 0.89
CA ARG A 176 14.30 -1.50 0.02
C ARG A 176 13.83 -2.95 0.01
N ALA A 177 12.52 -3.16 -0.01
CA ALA A 177 11.92 -4.49 -0.12
C ALA A 177 10.64 -4.43 -0.95
N CYS A 178 10.48 -5.37 -1.87
CA CYS A 178 9.22 -5.66 -2.55
C CYS A 178 8.82 -7.09 -2.21
N VAL A 179 7.60 -7.29 -1.74
CA VAL A 179 7.10 -8.60 -1.31
C VAL A 179 5.96 -9.02 -2.21
N GLN A 180 6.06 -10.24 -2.74
CA GLN A 180 5.03 -10.86 -3.56
C GLN A 180 4.46 -12.10 -2.84
N LEU A 181 3.13 -12.18 -2.83
CA LEU A 181 2.38 -13.36 -2.40
C LEU A 181 1.50 -13.85 -3.54
N SER A 182 1.30 -15.16 -3.63
CA SER A 182 0.32 -15.76 -4.55
C SER A 182 -0.55 -16.80 -3.85
N TYR A 183 -1.77 -16.98 -4.34
CA TYR A 183 -2.77 -17.92 -3.80
C TYR A 183 -3.46 -18.66 -4.93
N ALA A 184 -3.89 -19.90 -4.66
CA ALA A 184 -4.89 -20.59 -5.44
C ALA A 184 -6.26 -20.47 -4.76
N ILE A 185 -7.32 -20.40 -5.56
CA ILE A 185 -8.70 -20.42 -5.07
C ILE A 185 -8.94 -21.70 -4.25
N GLY A 186 -9.54 -21.55 -3.07
CA GLY A 186 -9.80 -22.66 -2.14
C GLY A 186 -8.59 -23.13 -1.32
N VAL A 187 -7.39 -22.62 -1.54
CA VAL A 187 -6.18 -22.99 -0.79
C VAL A 187 -5.84 -21.89 0.22
N ALA A 188 -5.86 -22.24 1.51
CA ALA A 188 -5.61 -21.25 2.57
C ALA A 188 -4.14 -20.84 2.68
N LYS A 189 -3.21 -21.76 2.45
CA LYS A 189 -1.77 -21.48 2.51
C LYS A 189 -1.34 -20.76 1.23
N PRO A 190 -0.54 -19.68 1.29
CA PRO A 190 -0.01 -19.04 0.09
C PRO A 190 0.82 -20.04 -0.72
N LEU A 191 0.71 -19.99 -2.05
CA LEU A 191 1.46 -20.85 -2.96
C LEU A 191 2.92 -20.42 -3.10
N SER A 192 3.18 -19.12 -2.99
CA SER A 192 4.53 -18.58 -3.00
C SER A 192 4.63 -17.32 -2.15
N LEU A 193 5.83 -17.12 -1.61
CA LEU A 193 6.30 -15.87 -1.03
C LEU A 193 7.66 -15.56 -1.62
N PHE A 194 7.84 -14.35 -2.13
CA PHE A 194 9.10 -13.86 -2.66
C PHE A 194 9.40 -12.45 -2.10
N VAL A 195 10.63 -12.23 -1.64
CA VAL A 195 11.12 -10.92 -1.19
C VAL A 195 12.27 -10.47 -2.06
N GLU A 196 12.08 -9.39 -2.81
CA GLU A 196 13.11 -8.72 -3.60
C GLU A 196 13.68 -7.53 -2.81
N THR A 197 14.98 -7.54 -2.56
CA THR A 197 15.67 -6.49 -1.79
C THR A 197 16.42 -5.49 -2.68
N TYR A 198 16.44 -5.70 -4.00
CA TYR A 198 17.16 -4.89 -4.98
C TYR A 198 18.66 -4.78 -4.67
N GLY A 199 19.26 -5.83 -4.09
CA GLY A 199 20.66 -5.83 -3.64
C GLY A 199 20.94 -4.87 -2.47
N THR A 200 19.91 -4.55 -1.67
CA THR A 200 20.01 -3.61 -0.54
C THR A 200 19.89 -4.26 0.83
N GLU A 201 19.91 -5.59 0.91
CA GLU A 201 20.13 -6.36 2.13
C GLU A 201 21.36 -5.85 2.91
N GLN A 202 21.29 -5.90 4.25
CA GLN A 202 22.33 -5.36 5.13
C GLN A 202 23.23 -6.46 5.71
N GLY A 203 24.52 -6.15 5.90
CA GLY A 203 25.49 -7.09 6.46
C GLY A 203 25.73 -8.31 5.58
N GLU A 204 25.70 -9.49 6.19
CA GLU A 204 25.85 -10.80 5.53
C GLU A 204 24.50 -11.48 5.22
N LEU A 205 23.40 -10.73 5.31
CA LEU A 205 22.07 -11.23 4.98
C LEU A 205 21.94 -11.46 3.47
N THR A 206 21.03 -12.36 3.10
CA THR A 206 20.62 -12.60 1.70
C THR A 206 19.11 -12.43 1.57
N ALA A 207 18.63 -12.16 0.35
CA ALA A 207 17.20 -12.09 0.07
C ALA A 207 16.45 -13.40 0.45
N ALA A 208 17.11 -14.55 0.28
CA ALA A 208 16.58 -15.84 0.71
C ALA A 208 16.43 -15.92 2.25
N ALA A 209 17.47 -15.57 3.01
CA ALA A 209 17.40 -15.54 4.47
C ALA A 209 16.32 -14.58 4.98
N ILE A 210 16.17 -13.41 4.34
CA ILE A 210 15.10 -12.46 4.66
C ILE A 210 13.73 -13.06 4.34
N THR A 211 13.58 -13.76 3.21
CA THR A 211 12.33 -14.46 2.86
C THR A 211 11.98 -15.51 3.91
N ASP A 212 12.95 -16.29 4.39
CA ASP A 212 12.71 -17.30 5.42
C ASP A 212 12.33 -16.70 6.78
N LEU A 213 12.95 -15.58 7.16
CA LEU A 213 12.52 -14.80 8.33
C LEU A 213 11.07 -14.33 8.18
N VAL A 214 10.68 -13.85 7.01
CA VAL A 214 9.30 -13.47 6.75
C VAL A 214 8.37 -14.69 6.88
N LYS A 215 8.73 -15.85 6.34
CA LYS A 215 7.95 -17.09 6.54
C LYS A 215 7.81 -17.47 8.00
N LEU A 216 8.85 -17.28 8.80
CA LEU A 216 8.84 -17.62 10.22
C LEU A 216 7.86 -16.74 11.01
N TYR A 217 7.90 -15.43 10.79
CA TYR A 217 7.19 -14.45 11.61
C TYR A 217 5.78 -14.09 11.14
N PHE A 218 5.41 -14.39 9.91
CA PHE A 218 4.11 -14.03 9.34
C PHE A 218 3.28 -15.27 9.01
N ASP A 219 1.97 -15.18 9.27
CA ASP A 219 0.98 -16.17 8.88
C ASP A 219 0.04 -15.52 7.87
N CYS A 220 0.28 -15.80 6.59
CA CYS A 220 -0.47 -15.19 5.50
C CYS A 220 -1.71 -16.00 5.08
N ARG A 221 -2.15 -16.98 5.87
CA ARG A 221 -3.46 -17.61 5.62
C ARG A 221 -4.57 -16.55 5.77
N PRO A 222 -5.57 -16.46 4.88
CA PRO A 222 -6.57 -15.38 4.92
C PRO A 222 -7.27 -15.21 6.28
N GLY A 223 -7.55 -16.31 6.97
CA GLY A 223 -8.12 -16.29 8.33
C GLY A 223 -7.18 -15.70 9.38
N ALA A 224 -5.87 -15.95 9.27
CA ALA A 224 -4.85 -15.38 10.15
C ALA A 224 -4.65 -13.89 9.87
N LEU A 225 -4.60 -13.48 8.60
CA LEU A 225 -4.54 -12.07 8.22
C LEU A 225 -5.73 -11.28 8.77
N ALA A 226 -6.94 -11.85 8.66
CA ALA A 226 -8.14 -11.20 9.19
C ALA A 226 -8.08 -10.97 10.70
N ARG A 227 -7.45 -11.88 11.45
CA ARG A 227 -7.23 -11.77 12.91
C ARG A 227 -6.11 -10.77 13.22
N ASP A 228 -4.93 -10.99 12.66
CA ASP A 228 -3.70 -10.29 13.05
C ASP A 228 -3.73 -8.80 12.64
N LEU A 229 -4.41 -8.48 11.52
CA LEU A 229 -4.62 -7.11 11.05
C LEU A 229 -6.02 -6.56 11.41
N ALA A 230 -6.76 -7.25 12.27
CA ALA A 230 -8.10 -6.87 12.72
C ALA A 230 -9.03 -6.44 11.55
N LEU A 231 -8.97 -7.14 10.42
CA LEU A 231 -9.57 -6.68 9.17
C LEU A 231 -11.10 -6.72 9.20
N ARG A 232 -11.73 -7.56 10.01
CA ARG A 232 -13.20 -7.62 10.08
C ARG A 232 -13.87 -6.38 10.70
N GLN A 233 -13.08 -5.41 11.15
CA GLN A 233 -13.57 -4.14 11.67
C GLN A 233 -14.03 -3.19 10.54
N PRO A 234 -15.10 -2.40 10.72
CA PRO A 234 -15.63 -1.50 9.69
C PRO A 234 -14.82 -0.20 9.56
N LYS A 235 -13.59 -0.30 9.04
CA LYS A 235 -12.57 0.78 9.09
C LYS A 235 -12.03 1.23 7.72
N TYR A 236 -12.76 0.93 6.64
CA TYR A 236 -12.22 0.99 5.28
C TYR A 236 -12.48 2.26 4.51
N ASN A 237 -13.52 3.04 4.83
CA ASN A 237 -13.84 4.23 4.05
C ASN A 237 -12.66 5.23 4.05
N VAL A 238 -11.98 5.39 5.19
CA VAL A 238 -10.80 6.25 5.29
C VAL A 238 -9.66 5.83 4.38
N THR A 239 -9.61 4.58 3.86
CA THR A 239 -8.54 4.11 2.97
C THR A 239 -8.81 4.41 1.50
N ALA A 240 -10.05 4.72 1.11
CA ALA A 240 -10.47 4.79 -0.29
C ALA A 240 -9.91 6.00 -1.06
N ALA A 241 -9.47 7.03 -0.35
CA ALA A 241 -8.76 8.18 -0.88
C ALA A 241 -7.42 8.37 -0.16
N TYR A 242 -6.47 9.02 -0.86
CA TYR A 242 -5.13 9.34 -0.35
C TYR A 242 -4.28 8.13 0.06
N CYS A 243 -4.41 7.06 -0.73
CA CYS A 243 -3.66 5.81 -0.62
C CYS A 243 -3.99 4.95 0.60
N HIS A 244 -3.79 3.64 0.43
CA HIS A 244 -3.96 2.65 1.50
C HIS A 244 -2.70 2.49 2.38
N PHE A 245 -1.55 2.95 1.89
CA PHE A 245 -0.24 2.73 2.50
C PHE A 245 0.47 4.05 2.82
N GLY A 246 1.45 3.98 3.72
CA GLY A 246 2.27 5.13 4.13
C GLY A 246 1.59 6.08 5.12
N ARG A 247 0.48 5.65 5.72
CA ARG A 247 -0.26 6.41 6.74
C ARG A 247 0.07 5.88 8.13
N GLU A 248 0.15 6.76 9.11
CA GLU A 248 0.44 6.33 10.48
C GLU A 248 -0.72 5.49 11.04
N PRO A 249 -0.45 4.33 11.66
CA PRO A 249 -1.46 3.53 12.31
C PRO A 249 -1.97 4.24 13.57
N TYR A 250 -3.27 4.14 13.83
CA TYR A 250 -3.90 4.68 15.04
C TYR A 250 -5.09 3.84 15.47
N ALA A 251 -5.58 4.07 16.68
CA ALA A 251 -6.77 3.44 17.22
C ALA A 251 -7.82 4.47 17.58
N GLU A 252 -9.09 4.12 17.36
CA GLU A 252 -10.26 4.90 17.80
C GLU A 252 -11.25 3.92 18.46
N GLY A 253 -11.38 4.01 19.78
CA GLY A 253 -12.02 2.95 20.56
C GLY A 253 -11.36 1.60 20.29
N ASP A 254 -12.16 0.60 19.92
CA ASP A 254 -11.67 -0.75 19.61
C ASP A 254 -11.17 -0.90 18.15
N LEU A 255 -11.38 0.11 17.29
CA LEU A 255 -11.00 0.06 15.88
C LEU A 255 -9.51 0.35 15.70
N LYS A 256 -8.82 -0.50 14.95
CA LYS A 256 -7.38 -0.36 14.65
C LYS A 256 -7.15 0.04 13.20
N PHE A 257 -6.95 1.31 12.91
CA PHE A 257 -6.76 1.80 11.55
C PHE A 257 -5.33 1.55 11.05
N PHE A 258 -5.20 1.21 9.77
CA PHE A 258 -3.91 0.97 9.10
C PHE A 258 -2.98 0.00 9.83
N SER A 259 -3.52 -1.05 10.47
CA SER A 259 -2.71 -1.99 11.26
C SER A 259 -1.60 -2.70 10.47
N TRP A 260 -1.67 -2.72 9.13
CA TRP A 260 -0.59 -3.20 8.26
C TRP A 260 0.61 -2.24 8.18
N GLU A 261 0.48 -1.02 8.69
CA GLU A 261 1.56 -0.05 8.84
C GLU A 261 2.30 -0.20 10.18
N ASP A 262 1.81 -1.04 11.10
CA ASP A 262 2.47 -1.34 12.37
C ASP A 262 3.47 -2.49 12.21
N ALA A 263 4.72 -2.15 11.91
CA ALA A 263 5.77 -3.10 11.55
C ALA A 263 6.09 -4.08 12.69
N LYS A 264 6.28 -5.37 12.36
CA LYS A 264 6.88 -6.32 13.31
C LYS A 264 8.36 -6.02 13.49
N ASP A 265 8.81 -6.09 14.74
CA ASP A 265 10.23 -5.93 15.08
C ASP A 265 11.01 -7.22 14.80
N LEU A 266 11.89 -7.15 13.80
CA LEU A 266 12.84 -8.19 13.42
C LEU A 266 14.29 -7.73 13.63
N SER A 267 14.50 -6.63 14.36
CA SER A 267 15.81 -5.97 14.50
C SER A 267 16.89 -6.85 15.12
N LYS A 268 16.51 -7.87 15.90
CA LYS A 268 17.44 -8.87 16.44
C LYS A 268 18.22 -9.64 15.36
N TYR A 269 17.71 -9.67 14.12
CA TYR A 269 18.38 -10.28 12.98
C TYR A 269 19.31 -9.34 12.21
N ALA A 270 19.28 -8.04 12.53
CA ALA A 270 20.17 -7.07 11.91
C ALA A 270 21.63 -7.41 12.27
N GLY A 271 22.45 -7.63 11.24
CA GLY A 271 23.87 -7.98 11.41
C GLY A 271 24.15 -9.47 11.67
N MET A 272 23.14 -10.34 11.74
CA MET A 272 23.35 -11.80 11.77
C MET A 272 23.82 -12.31 10.41
N LYS A 273 24.47 -13.48 10.41
CA LYS A 273 24.84 -14.18 9.17
C LYS A 273 23.66 -14.99 8.65
N ALA A 274 23.58 -15.14 7.33
CA ALA A 274 22.56 -15.97 6.70
C ALA A 274 22.56 -17.43 7.21
N ALA A 275 23.72 -17.98 7.59
CA ALA A 275 23.84 -19.33 8.13
C ALA A 275 23.19 -19.50 9.53
N ASP A 276 23.26 -18.46 10.37
CA ASP A 276 22.65 -18.48 11.69
C ASP A 276 21.11 -18.46 11.57
N ILE A 277 20.60 -17.67 10.62
CA ILE A 277 19.17 -17.63 10.27
C ILE A 277 18.72 -18.99 9.74
N ALA A 278 19.47 -19.59 8.81
CA ALA A 278 19.14 -20.91 8.26
C ALA A 278 19.02 -21.97 9.37
N THR A 279 19.89 -21.91 10.38
CA THR A 279 19.85 -22.82 11.53
C THR A 279 18.58 -22.61 12.38
N GLU A 280 18.19 -21.35 12.66
CA GLU A 280 16.94 -21.08 13.38
C GLU A 280 15.70 -21.51 12.59
N VAL A 281 15.69 -21.23 11.28
CA VAL A 281 14.60 -21.58 10.36
C VAL A 281 14.41 -23.09 10.29
N GLU A 282 15.50 -23.86 10.17
CA GLU A 282 15.42 -25.33 10.17
C GLU A 282 14.88 -25.86 11.50
N GLY A 283 15.31 -25.28 12.64
CA GLY A 283 14.79 -25.63 13.96
C GLY A 283 13.28 -25.35 14.14
N LYS A 284 12.68 -24.51 13.29
CA LYS A 284 11.25 -24.14 13.30
C LYS A 284 10.51 -24.56 12.04
N LYS A 285 11.09 -25.44 11.21
CA LYS A 285 10.52 -25.85 9.93
C LYS A 285 9.10 -26.41 10.03
N ALA A 286 8.84 -27.24 11.04
CA ALA A 286 7.50 -27.78 11.28
C ALA A 286 6.46 -26.68 11.51
N GLU A 287 6.82 -25.62 12.26
CA GLU A 287 5.94 -24.47 12.49
C GLU A 287 5.68 -23.70 11.19
N ILE A 288 6.72 -23.46 10.39
CA ILE A 288 6.62 -22.77 9.09
C ILE A 288 5.67 -23.54 8.16
N LEU A 289 5.81 -24.86 8.07
CA LEU A 289 4.95 -25.71 7.24
C LEU A 289 3.48 -25.73 7.68
N THR A 290 3.13 -25.28 8.89
CA THR A 290 1.72 -25.07 9.27
C THR A 290 1.08 -23.86 8.58
N LYS A 291 1.90 -22.88 8.17
CA LYS A 291 1.48 -21.57 7.62
C LYS A 291 1.67 -21.50 6.10
N TRP A 292 2.69 -22.15 5.57
CA TRP A 292 3.12 -22.09 4.16
C TRP A 292 2.98 -23.44 3.46
N VAL A 293 2.79 -23.42 2.15
CA VAL A 293 3.05 -24.63 1.35
C VAL A 293 4.56 -24.89 1.35
N ASP A 294 4.96 -26.16 1.27
CA ASP A 294 6.36 -26.56 1.09
C ASP A 294 6.86 -26.11 -0.29
#